data_AF-A0A538ACR3-F1
#
_entry.id   AF-A0A538ACR3-F1
#
_cell.length_a   1.000
_cell.length_b   1.000
_cell.length_c   1.000
_cell.angle_alpha   90.00
_cell.angle_beta   90.00
_cell.angle_gamma   90.00
#
_symmetry.space_group_name_H-M   'P 1'
#
loop_
_entity.id
_entity.type
_entity.pdbx_description
1 polymer ?
#
loop_
_entity_poly.entity_id
_entity_poly.type
_entity_poly.pdbx_seq_one_letter_code
_entity_poly.pdbx_strand_id
1 'polypeptide(L)'
;MGYGRAIVADELARVDLEKSHPVIYDREIELRLLYEDPVSGAEHYLIRYLAGLKTKLHRHTASHTIVVLEGLLEVNGRVIGPCAYAHFPAGEPM
;
A
#
# COMPACT_ATOMS: atom_id res chain seq x y z
N MET A 1 26.29 -5.33 22.95
CA MET A 1 25.01 -5.84 22.41
C MET A 1 25.10 -5.77 20.90
N GLY A 2 24.92 -6.88 20.19
CA GLY A 2 24.87 -6.88 18.73
C GLY A 2 23.42 -6.67 18.29
N TYR A 3 23.16 -5.65 17.46
CA TYR A 3 21.87 -5.49 16.81
C TYR A 3 21.75 -6.47 15.64
N GLY A 4 20.52 -6.91 15.35
CA GLY A 4 20.21 -7.72 14.17
C GLY A 4 20.21 -6.91 12.87
N ARG A 5 19.79 -7.55 11.77
CA ARG A 5 19.64 -6.89 10.46
C ARG A 5 18.39 -6.00 10.46
N ALA A 6 18.53 -4.80 9.88
CA ALA A 6 17.41 -3.93 9.53
C ALA A 6 17.35 -3.75 8.01
N ILE A 7 16.15 -3.57 7.47
CA ILE A 7 15.92 -3.12 6.09
C ILE A 7 15.41 -1.69 6.21
N VAL A 8 16.15 -0.74 5.65
CA VAL A 8 15.92 0.68 5.86
C VAL A 8 15.83 1.36 4.50
N ALA A 9 14.78 2.17 4.31
CA ALA A 9 14.62 3.09 3.20
C ALA A 9 14.44 4.49 3.77
N ASP A 10 15.54 5.23 3.93
CA ASP A 10 15.56 6.52 4.65
C ASP A 10 14.84 7.65 3.90
N GLU A 11 14.73 7.56 2.58
CA GLU A 11 14.07 8.55 1.73
C GLU A 11 13.06 7.87 0.79
N LEU A 12 11.91 7.45 1.31
CA LEU A 12 10.87 6.76 0.53
C LEU A 12 10.47 7.52 -0.75
N ALA A 13 10.49 8.86 -0.73
CA ALA A 13 10.18 9.69 -1.89
C ALA A 13 11.15 9.51 -3.08
N ARG A 14 12.36 8.98 -2.85
CA ARG A 14 13.38 8.73 -3.88
C ARG A 14 13.45 7.27 -4.32
N VAL A 15 12.62 6.40 -3.76
CA VAL A 15 12.58 4.99 -4.17
C VAL A 15 11.99 4.93 -5.57
N ASP A 16 12.72 4.32 -6.50
CA ASP A 16 12.23 4.07 -7.85
C ASP A 16 10.98 3.18 -7.80
N LEU A 17 9.93 3.57 -8.51
CA LEU A 17 8.68 2.81 -8.60
C LEU A 17 8.56 2.16 -9.98
N GLU A 18 7.94 0.99 -10.00
CA GLU A 18 7.61 0.28 -11.24
C GLU A 18 6.12 0.39 -11.53
N LYS A 19 5.78 0.46 -12.82
CA LYS A 19 4.39 0.46 -13.25
C LYS A 19 3.78 -0.92 -13.10
N SER A 20 2.56 -0.97 -12.60
CA SER A 20 1.76 -2.18 -12.49
C SER A 20 0.32 -1.91 -12.93
N HIS A 21 -0.35 -2.95 -13.43
CA HIS A 21 -1.75 -2.88 -13.85
C HIS A 21 -2.60 -3.93 -13.11
N PRO A 22 -2.82 -3.78 -11.79
CA PRO A 22 -3.69 -4.69 -11.06
C PRO A 22 -5.12 -4.63 -11.57
N VAL A 23 -5.76 -5.80 -11.71
CA VAL A 23 -7.13 -5.95 -12.24
C VAL A 23 -8.21 -5.16 -11.49
N ILE A 24 -7.93 -4.80 -10.22
CA ILE A 24 -8.84 -4.07 -9.35
C ILE A 24 -8.87 -2.56 -9.64
N TYR A 25 -7.84 -1.99 -10.26
CA TYR A 25 -7.79 -0.56 -10.57
C TYR A 25 -8.22 -0.29 -12.02
N ASP A 26 -8.72 0.92 -12.26
CA ASP A 26 -9.14 1.37 -13.59
C ASP A 26 -7.98 1.82 -14.49
N ARG A 27 -6.77 1.95 -13.93
CA ARG A 27 -5.56 2.42 -14.59
C ARG A 27 -4.29 1.89 -13.92
N GLU A 28 -3.14 2.17 -14.52
CA GLU A 28 -1.84 1.84 -13.94
C GLU A 28 -1.61 2.54 -12.59
N ILE A 29 -0.94 1.82 -11.70
CA ILE A 29 -0.34 2.37 -10.48
C ILE A 29 1.18 2.25 -10.57
N GLU A 30 1.89 2.99 -9.72
CA GLU A 30 3.33 2.80 -9.53
C GLU A 30 3.56 2.19 -8.14
N LEU A 31 4.39 1.17 -8.04
CA LEU A 31 4.67 0.51 -6.76
C LEU A 31 6.10 -0.02 -6.65
N ARG A 32 6.54 -0.24 -5.41
CA ARG A 32 7.77 -0.96 -5.07
C ARG A 32 7.49 -1.89 -3.90
N LEU A 33 7.82 -3.18 -4.05
CA LEU A 33 7.93 -4.11 -2.92
C LEU A 33 9.15 -3.72 -2.08
N LEU A 34 8.93 -3.37 -0.82
CA LEU A 34 9.98 -3.00 0.14
C LEU A 34 10.46 -4.22 0.93
N TYR A 35 9.54 -5.13 1.26
CA TYR A 35 9.82 -6.34 2.01
C TYR A 35 8.73 -7.39 1.80
N GLU A 36 9.12 -8.66 1.80
CA GLU A 36 8.23 -9.82 1.87
C GLU A 36 8.73 -10.73 2.99
N ASP A 37 7.85 -11.07 3.92
CA ASP A 37 8.16 -12.04 4.97
C ASP A 37 8.14 -13.46 4.39
N PRO A 38 9.23 -14.24 4.47
CA PRO A 38 9.32 -15.54 3.82
C PRO A 38 8.49 -16.64 4.51
N VAL A 39 7.92 -16.39 5.68
CA VAL A 39 7.13 -17.38 6.44
C VAL A 39 5.64 -17.13 6.24
N SER A 40 5.18 -15.90 6.41
CA SER A 40 3.77 -15.52 6.30
C SER A 40 3.37 -15.03 4.91
N GLY A 41 4.34 -14.65 4.06
CA GLY A 41 4.07 -13.98 2.79
C GLY A 41 3.52 -12.55 2.97
N ALA A 42 3.78 -11.91 4.11
CA ALA A 42 3.32 -10.54 4.35
C ALA A 42 4.20 -9.56 3.56
N GLU A 43 3.56 -8.68 2.80
CA GLU A 43 4.25 -7.77 1.88
C GLU A 43 4.12 -6.32 2.36
N HIS A 44 5.21 -5.57 2.26
CA HIS A 44 5.23 -4.12 2.47
C HIS A 44 5.48 -3.43 1.13
N TYR A 45 4.56 -2.56 0.73
CA TYR A 45 4.70 -1.79 -0.50
C TYR A 45 4.78 -0.29 -0.24
N LEU A 46 5.56 0.40 -1.07
CA LEU A 46 5.35 1.81 -1.36
C LEU A 46 4.50 1.89 -2.63
N ILE A 47 3.36 2.57 -2.57
CA ILE A 47 2.41 2.67 -3.69
C ILE A 47 2.13 4.14 -3.98
N ARG A 48 2.14 4.51 -5.26
CA ARG A 48 1.64 5.78 -5.77
C ARG A 48 0.40 5.54 -6.63
N TYR A 49 -0.73 6.02 -6.14
CA TYR A 49 -1.97 6.10 -6.90
C TYR A 49 -2.01 7.43 -7.68
N LEU A 50 -2.29 7.36 -8.98
CA LEU A 50 -2.50 8.57 -9.78
C LEU A 50 -3.83 9.24 -9.40
N ALA A 51 -3.88 10.57 -9.46
CA ALA A 51 -5.07 11.32 -9.14
C ALA A 51 -6.29 10.86 -9.96
N GLY A 52 -7.43 10.68 -9.27
CA GLY A 52 -8.67 10.23 -9.89
C GLY A 52 -8.72 8.74 -10.25
N LEU A 53 -7.74 7.95 -9.84
CA LEU A 53 -7.80 6.49 -9.90
C LEU A 53 -9.01 5.97 -9.14
N LYS A 54 -9.66 4.95 -9.70
CA LYS A 54 -10.81 4.27 -9.09
C LYS A 54 -10.50 2.80 -8.91
N THR A 55 -10.88 2.28 -7.75
CA THR A 55 -10.84 0.84 -7.48
C THR A 55 -12.21 0.21 -7.72
N LYS A 56 -12.22 -1.04 -8.13
CA LYS A 56 -13.41 -1.89 -8.13
C LYS A 56 -13.59 -2.46 -6.72
N LEU A 57 -14.85 -2.72 -6.36
CA LEU A 57 -15.17 -3.48 -5.14
C LEU A 57 -14.44 -4.83 -5.18
N HIS A 58 -13.64 -5.10 -4.16
CA HIS A 58 -12.85 -6.31 -4.02
C HIS A 58 -12.79 -6.75 -2.56
N ARG A 59 -12.19 -7.91 -2.31
CA ARG A 59 -12.04 -8.46 -0.96
C ARG A 59 -10.59 -8.86 -0.75
N HIS A 60 -10.03 -8.46 0.38
CA HIS A 60 -8.69 -8.91 0.75
C HIS A 60 -8.75 -10.32 1.33
N THR A 61 -7.89 -11.21 0.86
CA THR A 61 -7.74 -12.57 1.42
C THR A 61 -6.93 -12.58 2.72
N ALA A 62 -6.17 -11.51 2.97
CA ALA A 62 -5.41 -11.24 4.20
C ALA A 62 -5.68 -9.81 4.66
N SER A 63 -5.31 -9.47 5.91
CA SER A 63 -5.46 -8.09 6.37
C SER A 63 -4.55 -7.14 5.60
N HIS A 64 -5.06 -5.96 5.27
CA HIS A 64 -4.33 -4.95 4.51
C HIS A 64 -4.32 -3.63 5.28
N THR A 65 -3.14 -3.03 5.41
CA THR A 65 -2.95 -1.79 6.16
C THR A 65 -2.36 -0.72 5.25
N ILE A 66 -2.91 0.49 5.31
CA ILE A 66 -2.46 1.63 4.52
C ILE A 66 -2.12 2.78 5.48
N VAL A 67 -0.93 3.34 5.31
CA VAL A 67 -0.56 4.64 5.88
C VAL A 67 -0.46 5.63 4.74
N VAL A 68 -1.22 6.71 4.81
CA VAL A 68 -1.22 7.75 3.76
C VAL A 68 -0.05 8.69 4.01
N LEU A 69 0.93 8.69 3.11
CA LEU A 69 2.11 9.56 3.19
C LEU A 69 1.84 10.93 2.54
N GLU A 70 1.19 10.93 1.39
CA GLU A 70 0.88 12.14 0.60
C GLU A 70 -0.48 12.00 -0.09
N GLY A 71 -1.05 13.14 -0.50
CA GLY A 71 -2.32 13.17 -1.23
C GLY A 71 -3.54 12.83 -0.37
N LEU A 72 -4.60 12.37 -1.03
CA LEU A 72 -5.87 11.99 -0.40
C LEU A 72 -6.29 10.60 -0.89
N LEU A 73 -6.81 9.80 0.02
CA LEU A 73 -7.35 8.46 -0.24
C LEU A 73 -8.79 8.39 0.24
N GLU A 74 -9.70 7.93 -0.63
CA GLU A 74 -11.04 7.57 -0.20
C GLU A 74 -11.06 6.11 0.27
N VAL A 75 -11.54 5.89 1.49
CA VAL A 75 -11.71 4.60 2.11
C VAL A 75 -13.14 4.49 2.60
N ASN A 76 -13.95 3.61 1.99
CA ASN A 76 -15.33 3.33 2.37
C ASN A 76 -16.18 4.61 2.55
N GLY A 77 -16.11 5.52 1.58
CA GLY A 77 -16.86 6.79 1.59
C GLY A 77 -16.27 7.88 2.49
N ARG A 78 -15.12 7.66 3.11
CA ARG A 78 -14.39 8.66 3.90
C ARG A 78 -13.08 9.03 3.21
N VAL A 79 -12.85 10.32 3.02
CA VAL A 79 -11.57 10.84 2.53
C VAL A 79 -10.60 11.03 3.71
N ILE A 80 -9.41 10.45 3.60
CA ILE A 80 -8.30 10.56 4.56
C ILE A 80 -7.06 11.11 3.86
N GLY A 81 -6.22 11.85 4.60
CA GLY A 81 -5.03 12.53 4.08
C GLY A 81 -3.74 12.10 4.78
N PRO A 82 -2.64 12.87 4.61
CA PRO A 82 -1.33 12.51 5.17
C PRO A 82 -1.37 12.22 6.66
N CYS A 83 -0.56 11.27 7.10
CA CYS A 83 -0.51 10.73 8.46
C CYS A 83 -1.77 9.98 8.91
N ALA A 84 -2.70 9.66 8.00
CA ALA A 84 -3.82 8.79 8.30
C ALA A 84 -3.44 7.30 8.20
N TYR A 85 -4.17 6.48 8.96
CA TYR A 85 -4.06 5.03 9.00
C TYR A 85 -5.42 4.41 8.64
N ALA A 86 -5.40 3.39 7.79
CA ALA A 86 -6.55 2.54 7.50
C ALA A 86 -6.15 1.07 7.63
N HIS A 87 -7.04 0.27 8.22
CA HIS A 87 -6.88 -1.17 8.32
C HIS A 87 -8.13 -1.87 7.80
N PHE A 88 -7.92 -2.82 6.89
CA PHE A 88 -8.94 -3.68 6.34
C PHE A 88 -8.69 -5.09 6.88
N PRO A 89 -9.57 -5.60 7.76
CA PRO A 89 -9.48 -6.98 8.20
C PRO A 89 -9.59 -7.96 7.03
N ALA A 90 -8.93 -9.10 7.15
CA ALA A 90 -9.06 -10.18 6.18
C ALA A 90 -10.53 -10.55 5.96
N GLY A 91 -10.92 -10.68 4.70
CA GLY A 91 -12.27 -11.04 4.33
C GLY A 91 -13.27 -9.90 4.34
N GLU A 92 -12.91 -8.65 4.64
CA GLU A 92 -13.83 -7.50 4.50
C GLU A 92 -13.82 -6.95 3.06
N PRO A 93 -14.96 -6.47 2.53
CA PRO A 93 -15.02 -5.83 1.23
C PRO A 93 -14.48 -4.39 1.27
N MET A 94 -13.83 -3.98 0.17
CA MET A 94 -13.30 -2.62 -0.09
C MET A 94 -13.66 -2.17 -1.50
#